data_AF-A0A9P5SAW3-F1
#
_entry.id   AF-A0A9P5SAW3-F1
#
_cell.length_a   1.000
_cell.length_b   1.000
_cell.length_c   1.000
_cell.angle_alpha   90.00
_cell.angle_beta   90.00
_cell.angle_gamma   90.00
#
_symmetry.space_group_name_H-M   'P 1'
#
loop_
_entity.id
_entity.type
_entity.pdbx_description
1 polymer ?
#
loop_
_entity_poly.entity_id
_entity_poly.type
_entity_poly.pdbx_seq_one_letter_code
_entity_poly.pdbx_strand_id
1 'polypeptide(L)' 'VEYSFIVSRTDEIITPWTSGILRDRNPLAKTTILQDICPLDLAEHVGVMMDPIVFHKMDAFFTPTANQLVTCFDAFDR' A
#
# COMPACT_ATOMS: atom_id res chain seq x y z
N VAL A 1 -12.27 -0.49 -14.95
CA VAL A 1 -10.92 -0.78 -14.44
C VAL A 1 -10.90 -0.34 -12.99
N GLU A 2 -10.42 -1.19 -12.10
CA GLU A 2 -10.23 -0.89 -10.68
C GLU A 2 -8.79 -0.45 -10.47
N TYR A 3 -8.57 0.51 -9.57
CA TYR A 3 -7.23 1.02 -9.26
C TYR A 3 -6.94 0.84 -7.78
N SER A 4 -5.76 0.30 -7.46
CA SER A 4 -5.24 0.21 -6.10
C SER A 4 -3.92 0.99 -6.04
N PHE A 5 -3.86 1.98 -5.16
CA PHE A 5 -2.68 2.77 -4.88
C PHE A 5 -2.18 2.45 -3.47
N ILE A 6 -0.87 2.30 -3.33
CA ILE A 6 -0.21 2.14 -2.03
C ILE A 6 0.86 3.22 -1.97
N VAL A 7 0.84 4.04 -0.91
CA VAL A 7 1.75 5.17 -0.73
C VAL A 7 2.39 5.14 0.65
N SER A 8 3.62 5.63 0.76
CA SER A 8 4.33 5.76 2.03
C SER A 8 4.45 7.24 2.43
N ARG A 9 4.17 7.57 3.69
CA ARG A 9 4.37 8.93 4.24
C ARG A 9 5.85 9.33 4.28
N THR A 10 6.75 8.34 4.29
CA THR A 10 8.20 8.53 4.30
C THR A 10 8.82 8.55 2.91
N ASP A 11 8.02 8.57 1.84
CA ASP A 11 8.54 8.67 0.47
C ASP A 11 9.38 9.95 0.29
N GLU A 12 10.65 9.73 -0.01
CA GLU A 12 11.72 10.71 -0.13
C GLU A 12 11.91 11.21 -1.56
N ILE A 13 11.33 10.53 -2.55
CA ILE A 13 11.46 10.86 -3.98
C ILE A 13 10.22 11.60 -4.49
N ILE A 14 9.03 11.08 -4.19
CA ILE A 14 7.75 11.64 -4.61
C ILE A 14 7.22 12.53 -3.50
N THR A 15 7.62 13.81 -3.53
CA THR A 15 7.24 14.80 -2.51
C THR A 15 6.29 15.87 -3.07
N PRO A 16 5.18 16.20 -2.37
CA PRO A 16 4.67 15.51 -1.18
C PRO A 16 4.21 14.09 -1.52
N TRP A 17 4.31 13.15 -0.58
CA TRP A 17 3.92 11.73 -0.78
C TRP A 17 2.48 11.56 -1.28
N THR A 18 1.60 12.53 -0.98
CA THR A 18 0.22 12.59 -1.48
C THR A 18 0.11 12.78 -3.00
N SER A 19 1.21 13.04 -3.70
CA SER A 19 1.26 13.10 -5.16
C SER A 19 1.10 11.72 -5.80
N GLY A 20 1.39 10.64 -5.08
CA GLY A 20 1.10 9.26 -5.50
C GLY A 20 -0.38 8.85 -5.39
N ILE A 21 -1.24 9.71 -4.84
CA ILE A 21 -2.67 9.43 -4.66
C ILE A 21 -3.42 9.85 -5.93
N LEU A 22 -4.27 8.96 -6.45
CA LEU A 22 -5.19 9.34 -7.52
C LEU A 22 -6.27 10.31 -6.99
N ARG A 23 -6.28 11.53 -7.52
CA ARG A 23 -7.21 12.59 -7.11
C ARG A 23 -8.53 12.61 -7.91
N ASP A 24 -8.65 11.74 -8.91
CA ASP A 24 -9.89 11.51 -9.66
C ASP A 24 -10.98 10.92 -8.74
N ARG A 25 -12.25 11.25 -8.98
CA ARG A 25 -13.43 10.72 -8.29
C ARG A 25 -13.83 9.33 -8.78
N ASN A 26 -12.91 8.54 -9.33
CA ASN A 26 -13.21 7.18 -9.73
C ASN A 26 -13.64 6.37 -8.48
N PRO A 27 -14.90 5.91 -8.39
CA PRO A 27 -15.39 5.19 -7.21
C PRO A 27 -14.72 3.83 -7.01
N LEU A 28 -14.01 3.32 -8.03
CA LEU A 28 -13.26 2.07 -8.01
C LEU A 28 -11.76 2.28 -7.73
N ALA A 29 -11.35 3.49 -7.33
CA ALA A 29 -9.99 3.75 -6.89
C ALA A 29 -9.89 3.66 -5.36
N LYS A 30 -8.98 2.83 -4.86
CA LYS A 30 -8.66 2.74 -3.44
C LYS A 30 -7.22 3.12 -3.20
N THR A 31 -6.98 3.90 -2.16
CA THR A 31 -5.63 4.26 -1.71
C THR A 31 -5.41 3.68 -0.32
N THR A 32 -4.26 3.04 -0.14
CA THR A 32 -3.75 2.55 1.13
C THR A 32 -2.52 3.36 1.49
N ILE A 33 -2.46 3.86 2.73
CA ILE A 33 -1.27 4.49 3.28
C ILE A 33 -0.58 3.43 4.13
N LEU A 34 0.69 3.13 3.83
CA LEU A 34 1.41 2.03 4.48
C LEU A 34 1.43 2.17 6.01
N GLN A 35 1.69 3.38 6.49
CA GLN A 35 1.75 3.68 7.93
C GLN A 35 0.38 3.66 8.64
N ASP A 36 -0.75 3.60 7.91
CA ASP A 36 -2.06 3.37 8.53
C ASP A 36 -2.30 1.87 8.82
N ILE A 37 -1.57 0.97 8.15
CA ILE A 37 -1.57 -0.47 8.45
C ILE A 37 -0.51 -0.79 9.51
N CYS A 38 0.70 -0.27 9.34
CA CYS A 38 1.84 -0.55 10.20
C CYS A 38 2.60 0.76 10.49
N PRO A 39 2.31 1.45 11.61
CA PRO A 39 2.88 2.79 11.88
C PRO A 39 4.40 2.86 11.97
N LEU A 40 5.07 1.72 12.22
CA LEU A 40 6.52 1.60 12.31
C LEU A 40 7.17 1.10 11.01
N ASP A 41 6.38 0.87 9.98
CA ASP A 41 6.89 0.60 8.64
C ASP A 41 7.36 1.91 8.03
N LEU A 42 8.68 2.05 7.90
CA LEU A 42 9.34 3.24 7.39
C LEU A 42 9.84 3.05 5.95
N ALA A 43 9.27 2.10 5.20
CA ALA A 43 9.65 1.86 3.82
C ALA A 43 9.56 3.17 3.00
N GLU A 44 10.72 3.59 2.50
CA GLU A 44 10.92 4.71 1.60
C GLU A 44 10.52 4.31 0.16
N HIS A 45 10.72 5.18 -0.84
CA HIS A 45 10.20 5.02 -2.20
C HIS A 45 10.54 3.65 -2.82
N VAL A 46 11.81 3.25 -2.76
CA VAL A 46 12.25 1.94 -3.25
C VAL A 46 11.89 0.83 -2.26
N GLY A 47 11.85 1.14 -0.95
CA GLY A 47 11.51 0.19 0.10
C GLY A 47 10.12 -0.43 -0.09
N VAL A 48 9.14 0.37 -0.52
CA VAL A 48 7.75 -0.07 -0.79
C VAL A 48 7.71 -1.24 -1.79
N MET A 49 8.63 -1.31 -2.75
CA MET A 49 8.68 -2.41 -3.74
C MET A 49 9.07 -3.75 -3.12
N MET A 50 9.75 -3.74 -1.97
CA MET A 50 10.29 -4.92 -1.31
C MET A 50 9.52 -5.27 -0.03
N ASP A 51 8.45 -4.52 0.26
CA ASP A 51 7.74 -4.59 1.52
C ASP A 51 6.71 -5.75 1.54
N PRO A 52 6.77 -6.67 2.53
CA PRO A 52 5.84 -7.81 2.58
C PRO A 52 4.37 -7.41 2.78
N ILE A 53 4.08 -6.36 3.55
CA ILE A 53 2.71 -5.85 3.75
C ILE A 53 2.16 -5.36 2.41
N VAL A 54 2.98 -4.68 1.61
CA VAL A 54 2.63 -4.24 0.26
C VAL A 54 2.32 -5.44 -0.64
N PHE A 55 3.12 -6.51 -0.59
CA PHE A 55 2.83 -7.74 -1.35
C PHE A 55 1.51 -8.40 -0.93
N HIS A 56 1.23 -8.51 0.37
CA HIS A 56 -0.06 -9.01 0.84
C HIS A 56 -1.22 -8.13 0.38
N LYS A 57 -1.05 -6.80 0.31
CA LYS A 57 -2.07 -5.91 -0.25
C LYS A 57 -2.25 -6.05 -1.75
N MET A 58 -1.19 -6.33 -2.50
CA MET A 58 -1.30 -6.64 -3.92
C MET A 58 -2.06 -7.96 -4.14
N ASP A 59 -1.74 -9.02 -3.39
CA ASP A 59 -2.44 -10.31 -3.50
C ASP A 59 -3.92 -10.18 -3.13
N ALA A 60 -4.24 -9.48 -2.03
CA ALA A 60 -5.63 -9.18 -1.66
C ALA A 60 -6.41 -8.48 -2.80
N PHE A 61 -5.76 -7.59 -3.56
CA PHE A 61 -6.38 -6.91 -4.70
C PHE A 61 -6.58 -7.82 -5.91
N PHE A 62 -5.59 -8.64 -6.28
CA PHE A 62 -5.66 -9.49 -7.47
C PHE A 62 -6.44 -10.79 -7.26
N THR A 63 -6.49 -11.29 -6.02
CA THR A 63 -7.01 -12.62 -5.68
C THR A 63 -8.20 -12.48 -4.72
N PRO A 64 -9.46 -12.59 -5.20
CA PRO A 64 -10.65 -12.43 -4.36
C PRO A 64 -10.75 -13.41 -3.19
N THR A 65 -10.09 -14.57 -3.29
CA THR A 65 -10.04 -15.60 -2.24
C THR A 65 -8.91 -15.41 -1.24
N ALA A 66 -7.98 -14.47 -1.46
CA ALA A 66 -6.90 -14.16 -0.54
C ALA A 66 -7.41 -13.41 0.70
N ASN A 67 -6.58 -13.36 1.75
CA ASN A 67 -6.90 -12.61 2.96
C ASN A 67 -6.98 -11.11 2.65
N GLN A 68 -8.18 -10.54 2.76
CA GLN A 68 -8.43 -9.12 2.49
C GLN A 68 -8.01 -8.23 3.67
N LEU A 69 -7.94 -8.80 4.87
CA LEU A 69 -7.58 -8.11 6.11
C LEU A 69 -6.07 -8.22 6.34
N VAL A 70 -5.33 -7.37 5.63
CA VAL A 70 -3.88 -7.24 5.80
C VAL A 70 -3.56 -6.35 7.00
N THR A 71 -2.64 -6.78 7.85
CA THR A 71 -2.21 -6.13 9.08
C THR A 71 -0.69 -6.00 9.15
N CYS A 72 -0.19 -5.25 10.14
CA CYS A 72 1.25 -5.12 10.39
C CYS A 72 1.94 -6.46 10.73
N PHE A 73 1.21 -7.48 11.20
CA PHE A 73 1.79 -8.79 11.51
C PHE A 73 2.12 -9.60 10.24
N ASP A 74 1.49 -9.28 9.12
CA ASP A 74 1.73 -9.98 7.86
C ASP A 74 3.14 -9.67 7.32
N ALA A 75 3.84 -8.68 7.87
CA ALA A 75 5.26 -8.46 7.64
C ALA A 75 6.14 -9.68 8.01
N PHE A 76 5.63 -10.59 8.84
CA PHE A 76 6.34 -11.76 9.33
C PHE A 76 5.82 -13.08 8.74
N ASP A 77 4.73 -13.04 7.97
CA ASP A 77 4.21 -14.20 7.26
C ASP A 77 5.03 -14.43 5.98
N ARG A 78 5.27 -15.71 5.65
CA ARG A 78 6.04 -16.13 4.48
C ARG A 78 5.16 -16.74 3.41
#